data_AF-A0A8C9IJX9-F1
#
_entry.id   AF-A0A8C9IJX9-F1
#
_cell.length_a   1.000
_cell.length_b   1.000
_cell.length_c   1.000
_cell.angle_alpha   90.00
_cell.angle_beta   90.00
_cell.angle_gamma   90.00
#
_symmetry.space_group_name_H-M   'P 1'
#
loop_
_entity.id
_entity.type
_entity.pdbx_description
1 polymer ?
#
loop_
_entity_poly.entity_id
_entity_poly.type
_entity_poly.pdbx_seq_one_letter_code
_entity_poly.pdbx_strand_id
1 'polypeptide(L)'
;MAQEAAGWPPEETLSLWKREQARLKARVVDRDTEAWQRDPAFSGLRRVGGVDVSFVKGDSVRACASLVVLSYPELEFCLQVAKQNGSSLPSACQPFRCWKQLRAP
;
A
#
# COMPACT_ATOMS: atom_id res chain seq x y z
N MET A 1 -4.78 -6.26 -31.67
CA MET A 1 -3.96 -6.75 -30.55
C MET A 1 -4.84 -6.80 -29.31
N ALA A 2 -5.54 -7.92 -29.10
CA ALA A 2 -6.35 -8.17 -27.92
C ALA A 2 -5.56 -9.15 -27.06
N GLN A 3 -5.04 -8.71 -25.92
CA GLN A 3 -4.46 -9.62 -24.95
C GLN A 3 -5.62 -10.21 -24.14
N GLU A 4 -5.68 -11.54 -24.21
CA GLU A 4 -6.58 -12.46 -23.52
C GLU A 4 -6.98 -11.99 -22.11
N ALA A 5 -8.26 -12.13 -21.82
CA ALA A 5 -8.82 -11.92 -20.49
C ALA A 5 -8.01 -12.72 -19.46
N ALA A 6 -7.62 -12.06 -18.36
CA ALA A 6 -7.21 -12.77 -17.15
C ALA A 6 -8.38 -13.68 -16.75
N GLY A 7 -8.27 -14.97 -17.08
CA GLY A 7 -9.28 -15.96 -16.76
C GLY A 7 -9.51 -16.00 -15.25
N TRP A 8 -10.73 -16.39 -14.86
CA TRP A 8 -11.05 -16.59 -13.45
C TRP A 8 -10.02 -17.55 -12.83
N PRO A 9 -9.50 -17.28 -11.62
CA PRO A 9 -8.56 -18.19 -10.98
C PRO A 9 -9.23 -19.56 -10.77
N PRO A 10 -8.47 -20.68 -10.89
CA PRO A 10 -9.00 -22.01 -10.66
C PRO A 10 -9.71 -22.15 -9.31
N GLU A 11 -10.71 -23.02 -9.23
CA GLU A 11 -11.50 -23.23 -8.00
C GLU A 11 -10.63 -23.67 -6.81
N GLU A 12 -9.59 -24.46 -7.06
CA GLU A 12 -8.61 -24.84 -6.05
C GLU A 12 -7.86 -23.62 -5.49
N THR A 13 -7.43 -22.70 -6.37
CA THR A 13 -6.79 -21.44 -5.97
C THR A 13 -7.72 -20.57 -5.13
N LEU A 14 -8.99 -20.44 -5.52
CA LEU A 14 -9.99 -19.71 -4.74
C LEU A 14 -10.23 -20.36 -3.37
N SER A 15 -10.27 -21.69 -3.31
CA SER A 15 -10.46 -22.43 -2.06
C SER A 15 -9.27 -22.24 -1.11
N LEU A 16 -8.05 -22.24 -1.65
CA LEU A 16 -6.84 -21.90 -0.91
C LEU A 16 -6.89 -20.47 -0.37
N TRP A 17 -7.25 -19.49 -1.20
CA TRP A 17 -7.35 -18.09 -0.78
C TRP A 17 -8.39 -17.87 0.30
N LYS A 18 -9.58 -18.49 0.19
CA LYS A 18 -10.62 -18.41 1.22
C LYS A 18 -10.14 -18.94 2.57
N ARG A 19 -9.49 -20.10 2.57
CA ARG A 19 -8.89 -20.69 3.78
C ARG A 19 -7.82 -19.80 4.37
N GLU A 20 -6.96 -19.23 3.53
CA GLU A 20 -5.87 -18.37 3.99
C GLU A 20 -6.38 -17.03 4.52
N GLN A 21 -7.39 -16.43 3.88
CA GLN A 21 -8.08 -15.25 4.39
C GLN A 21 -8.69 -15.51 5.78
N ALA A 22 -9.34 -16.66 5.99
CA ALA A 22 -9.88 -17.02 7.30
C ALA A 22 -8.77 -17.19 8.35
N ARG A 23 -7.69 -17.89 7.99
CA ARG A 23 -6.52 -18.12 8.86
C ARG A 23 -5.85 -16.81 9.29
N LEU A 24 -5.66 -15.87 8.35
CA LEU A 24 -5.04 -14.57 8.63
C LEU A 24 -5.99 -13.64 9.37
N LYS A 25 -7.28 -13.65 9.05
CA LYS A 25 -8.30 -12.87 9.75
C LYS A 25 -8.37 -13.22 11.24
N ALA A 26 -8.24 -14.50 11.58
CA ALA A 26 -8.20 -14.96 12.98
C ALA A 26 -6.99 -14.42 13.78
N ARG A 27 -5.98 -13.85 13.11
CA ARG A 27 -4.78 -13.27 13.74
C ARG A 27 -4.84 -11.75 13.86
N VAL A 28 -5.93 -11.11 13.40
CA VAL A 28 -6.12 -9.67 13.53
C VAL A 28 -6.35 -9.33 15.00
N VAL A 29 -5.58 -8.36 15.51
CA VAL A 29 -5.78 -7.77 16.83
C VAL A 29 -6.52 -6.46 16.63
N ASP A 30 -7.75 -6.37 17.12
CA ASP A 30 -8.70 -5.27 16.91
C ASP A 30 -8.71 -4.25 18.07
N ARG A 31 -7.64 -4.24 18.86
CA ARG A 31 -7.44 -3.36 20.02
C ARG A 31 -6.06 -2.75 20.01
N ASP A 32 -5.91 -1.62 20.70
CA ASP A 32 -4.62 -0.96 20.85
C ASP A 32 -3.63 -1.82 21.63
N THR A 33 -2.43 -1.99 21.06
CA THR A 33 -1.33 -2.76 21.66
C THR A 33 -0.29 -1.85 22.27
N GLU A 34 -0.08 -0.66 21.72
CA GLU A 34 0.98 0.26 22.09
C GLU A 34 0.55 1.31 23.12
N ALA A 35 1.52 1.85 23.87
CA ALA A 35 1.25 2.88 24.88
C ALA A 35 0.77 4.19 24.25
N TRP A 36 1.39 4.62 23.15
CA TRP A 36 1.06 5.88 22.47
C TRP A 36 -0.36 5.90 21.92
N GLN A 37 -0.99 4.74 21.67
CA GLN A 37 -2.39 4.68 21.19
C GLN A 37 -3.42 5.07 22.27
N ARG A 38 -3.05 4.91 23.55
CA ARG A 38 -3.94 5.19 24.69
C ARG A 38 -3.81 6.63 25.18
N ASP A 39 -2.79 7.34 24.74
CA ASP A 39 -2.57 8.74 25.07
C ASP A 39 -3.40 9.62 24.10
N PRO A 40 -4.26 10.54 24.58
CA PRO A 40 -5.10 11.35 23.71
C PRO A 40 -4.33 12.24 22.72
N ALA A 41 -3.07 12.57 23.01
CA ALA A 41 -2.19 13.34 22.14
C ALA A 41 -1.23 12.45 21.32
N PHE A 42 -1.39 11.12 21.41
CA PHE A 42 -0.50 10.12 20.81
C PHE A 42 0.96 10.28 21.23
N SER A 43 1.20 10.70 22.48
CA SER A 43 2.53 10.94 23.03
C SER A 43 3.43 9.71 22.85
N GLY A 44 4.54 9.89 22.12
CA GLY A 44 5.50 8.83 21.79
C GLY A 44 5.39 8.31 20.36
N LEU A 45 4.32 8.61 19.62
CA LEU A 45 4.26 8.38 18.17
C LEU A 45 5.17 9.39 17.47
N ARG A 46 6.14 8.90 16.69
CA ARG A 46 7.13 9.77 16.01
C ARG A 46 7.01 9.76 14.50
N ARG A 47 6.37 8.73 13.95
CA ARG A 47 6.32 8.49 12.51
C ARG A 47 5.01 7.83 12.12
N VAL A 48 4.46 8.25 10.98
CA VAL A 48 3.26 7.64 10.39
C VAL A 48 3.61 7.19 8.98
N GLY A 49 3.27 5.93 8.67
CA GLY A 49 3.45 5.34 7.35
C GLY A 49 2.17 5.46 6.51
N GLY A 50 2.32 5.70 5.21
CA GLY A 50 1.25 5.64 4.23
C GLY A 50 1.62 4.73 3.06
N VAL A 51 0.68 3.95 2.55
CA VAL A 51 0.91 3.04 1.41
C VAL A 51 -0.17 3.28 0.34
N ASP A 52 0.25 3.29 -0.92
CA ASP A 52 -0.63 3.33 -2.10
C ASP A 52 -0.22 2.26 -3.11
N VAL A 53 -1.21 1.70 -3.83
CA VAL A 53 -0.98 0.79 -4.96
C VAL A 53 -1.85 1.23 -6.12
N SER A 54 -1.19 1.70 -7.18
CA SER A 54 -1.83 2.21 -8.38
C SER A 54 -1.58 1.29 -9.58
N PHE A 55 -2.65 0.82 -10.22
CA PHE A 55 -2.58 0.00 -11.45
C PHE A 55 -2.42 0.87 -12.70
N VAL A 56 -1.65 0.37 -13.68
CA VAL A 56 -1.47 1.07 -14.95
C VAL A 56 -2.78 1.04 -15.74
N LYS A 57 -3.20 2.19 -16.30
CA LYS A 57 -4.43 2.27 -17.08
C LYS A 57 -4.40 1.25 -18.24
N GLY A 58 -5.43 0.41 -18.29
CA GLY A 58 -5.54 -0.65 -19.30
C GLY A 58 -4.71 -1.91 -19.00
N ASP A 59 -4.12 -2.02 -17.80
CA ASP A 59 -3.32 -3.17 -17.37
C ASP A 59 -3.64 -3.54 -15.92
N SER A 60 -4.29 -4.70 -15.73
CA SER A 60 -4.71 -5.20 -14.41
C SER A 60 -3.61 -5.96 -13.65
N VAL A 61 -2.41 -6.08 -14.22
CA VAL A 61 -1.31 -6.86 -13.65
C VAL A 61 -0.17 -5.94 -13.20
N ARG A 62 0.16 -4.92 -13.99
CA ARG A 62 1.20 -3.95 -13.62
C ARG A 62 0.65 -2.93 -12.64
N ALA A 63 1.24 -2.91 -11.46
CA ALA A 63 0.98 -1.91 -10.43
C ALA A 63 2.29 -1.26 -9.95
N CYS A 64 2.18 0.00 -9.54
CA CYS A 64 3.18 0.72 -8.78
C CYS A 64 2.74 0.78 -7.32
N ALA A 65 3.56 0.26 -6.42
CA ALA A 65 3.36 0.39 -4.99
C ALA A 65 4.27 1.52 -4.46
N SER A 66 3.73 2.38 -3.61
CA SER A 66 4.49 3.41 -2.90
C SER A 66 4.28 3.29 -1.40
N LEU A 67 5.37 3.43 -0.65
CA LEU A 67 5.39 3.57 0.81
C LEU A 67 6.02 4.93 1.14
N VAL A 68 5.36 5.70 1.99
CA VAL A 68 5.91 6.94 2.56
C VAL A 68 5.95 6.87 4.07
N VAL A 69 6.90 7.55 4.68
CA VAL A 69 6.96 7.76 6.13
C VAL A 69 7.08 9.26 6.39
N LEU A 70 6.19 9.76 7.23
CA LEU A 70 6.16 11.15 7.67
C LEU A 70 6.55 11.24 9.14
N SER A 71 7.09 12.38 9.57
CA SER A 71 7.20 12.70 11.00
C SER A 71 5.81 12.90 11.60
N TYR A 72 5.71 12.76 12.92
CA TYR A 72 4.51 13.08 13.68
C TYR A 72 4.92 13.88 14.92
N PRO A 73 4.24 14.99 15.25
CA PRO A 73 2.96 15.47 14.68
C PRO A 73 3.05 16.34 13.41
N GLU A 74 4.25 16.71 12.94
CA GLU A 74 4.42 17.74 11.91
C GLU A 74 4.02 17.27 10.50
N LEU A 75 3.91 15.96 10.26
CA LEU A 75 3.60 15.34 8.97
C LEU A 75 4.59 15.71 7.86
N GLU A 76 5.86 15.94 8.23
CA GLU A 76 6.92 16.24 7.29
C GLU A 76 7.52 14.99 6.67
N PHE A 77 7.91 15.10 5.41
CA PHE A 77 8.41 13.97 4.64
C PHE A 77 9.76 13.45 5.16
N CYS A 78 9.82 12.16 5.51
CA CYS A 78 11.07 11.52 5.94
C CYS A 78 11.60 10.50 4.91
N LEU A 79 10.71 9.71 4.29
CA LEU A 79 11.10 8.61 3.41
C LEU A 79 10.03 8.32 2.35
N GLN A 80 10.45 7.95 1.14
CA GLN A 80 9.62 7.30 0.13
C GLN A 80 10.35 6.12 -0.50
N VAL A 81 9.61 5.02 -0.68
CA VAL A 81 10.02 3.88 -1.50
C VAL A 81 8.92 3.63 -2.52
N ALA A 82 9.28 3.49 -3.79
CA ALA A 82 8.34 3.13 -4.85
C ALA A 82 8.91 1.95 -5.65
N LYS A 83 8.05 0.97 -5.95
CA LYS A 83 8.40 -0.21 -6.74
C LYS A 83 7.29 -0.54 -7.72
N GLN A 84 7.67 -0.77 -8.97
CA GLN A 84 6.79 -1.31 -9.98
C GLN A 84 7.04 -2.81 -10.13
N ASN A 85 5.98 -3.62 -10.15
CA ASN A 85 6.14 -5.05 -10.43
C ASN A 85 6.61 -5.22 -11.89
N GLY A 86 7.73 -5.96 -12.06
CA GLY A 86 8.38 -6.16 -13.35
C GLY A 86 9.57 -5.23 -13.65
N SER A 87 9.89 -4.25 -12.77
CA SER A 87 11.14 -3.47 -12.87
C SER A 87 12.21 -4.02 -11.92
N SER A 88 13.45 -4.14 -12.41
CA SER A 88 14.61 -4.61 -11.63
C SER A 88 15.22 -3.54 -10.72
N LEU A 89 14.77 -2.29 -10.81
CA LEU A 89 15.29 -1.17 -10.04
C LEU A 89 14.15 -0.47 -9.28
N PRO A 90 14.34 -0.14 -7.99
CA PRO A 90 13.46 0.81 -7.31
C PRO A 90 13.63 2.17 -7.99
N SER A 91 12.56 2.68 -8.58
CA SER A 91 12.58 4.06 -9.06
C SER A 91 12.60 4.97 -7.83
N ALA A 92 13.68 5.72 -7.64
CA ALA A 92 13.66 6.91 -6.80
C ALA A 92 12.75 7.95 -7.49
N CYS A 93 11.45 7.72 -7.45
CA CYS A 93 10.47 8.67 -7.96
C CYS A 93 10.52 9.88 -7.05
N GLN A 94 10.96 11.03 -7.59
CA GLN A 94 11.01 12.27 -6.85
C GLN A 94 9.61 12.64 -6.34
N PRO A 95 9.49 13.23 -5.13
CA PRO A 95 8.28 13.11 -4.29
C PRO A 95 7.06 13.91 -4.77
N PHE A 96 7.19 14.75 -5.80
CA PHE A 96 6.21 15.81 -6.09
C PHE A 96 5.48 15.74 -7.43
N ARG A 97 5.83 14.83 -8.36
CA ARG A 97 5.16 14.81 -9.67
C ARG A 97 3.87 14.00 -9.71
N CYS A 98 3.75 12.90 -8.98
CA CYS A 98 2.54 12.07 -9.09
C CYS A 98 1.30 12.73 -8.43
N TRP A 99 1.48 13.37 -7.25
CA TRP A 99 0.35 13.95 -6.51
C TRP A 99 -0.08 15.33 -7.00
N LYS A 100 0.81 16.14 -7.62
CA LYS A 100 0.39 17.41 -8.23
C LYS A 100 -0.42 17.25 -9.52
N GLN A 101 -0.41 16.07 -10.14
CA GLN A 101 -1.18 15.81 -11.37
C GLN A 101 -2.65 15.42 -11.10
N LEU A 102 -3.02 15.12 -9.84
CA LEU A 102 -4.39 14.72 -9.45
C LEU A 102 -5.21 15.85 -8.80
N ARG A 103 -4.67 17.08 -8.73
CA ARG A 103 -5.48 18.29 -8.50
C ARG A 103 -5.47 19.17 -9.74
N ALA A 104 -6.44 18.95 -10.63
CA ALA A 104 -7.20 20.00 -11.31
C ALA A 104 -8.21 19.36 -12.28
N PRO A 105 -9.36 20.01 -12.57
CA PRO A 105 -9.88 21.25 -11.97
C PRO A 105 -10.77 20.99 -10.74
#